data_AF-A0A5B0Q6C1-F1
#
_entry.id   AF-A0A5B0Q6C1-F1
#
_cell.length_a   1.000
_cell.length_b   1.000
_cell.length_c   1.000
_cell.angle_alpha   90.00
_cell.angle_beta   90.00
_cell.angle_gamma   90.00
#
_symmetry.space_group_name_H-M   'P 1'
#
loop_
_entity.id
_entity.type
_entity.pdbx_description
1 polymer ?
#
loop_
_entity_poly.entity_id
_entity_poly.type
_entity_poly.pdbx_seq_one_letter_code
_entity_poly.pdbx_strand_id
1 'polypeptide(L)'
;MGYRGIFRFFSNVKNNSKKLDSIMTAGSEELSVEAIGEVAIKGVSVEKFTLRDSLYIPNIRNNLIAAGALKRKGATEVQDPNDQSKFNIMFDGEIFLHGRYVNNLMVVKIDPHTTD
;
A
#
# COMPACT_ATOMS: atom_id res chain seq x y z
N MET A 1 26.16 -4.86 14.55
CA MET A 1 26.26 -3.52 13.92
C MET A 1 25.01 -3.30 13.12
N GLY A 2 24.18 -2.36 13.55
CA GLY A 2 22.85 -2.14 13.00
C GLY A 2 22.82 -1.05 11.94
N TYR A 3 21.86 -1.18 11.02
CA TYR A 3 21.13 -0.07 10.44
C TYR A 3 19.69 -0.54 10.24
N ARG A 4 18.80 -0.16 11.17
CA ARG A 4 17.36 -0.15 10.89
C ARG A 4 17.13 1.09 10.02
N GLY A 5 17.31 0.93 8.71
CA GLY A 5 16.96 1.95 7.74
C GLY A 5 15.48 2.29 7.90
N ILE A 6 15.18 3.54 8.22
CA ILE A 6 13.82 4.06 8.16
C ILE A 6 13.47 4.10 6.68
N PHE A 7 12.75 3.10 6.19
CA PHE A 7 12.23 3.08 4.83
C PHE A 7 11.19 4.21 4.72
N ARG A 8 11.56 5.31 4.07
CA ARG A 8 10.66 6.44 3.84
C ARG A 8 9.75 6.15 2.65
N PHE A 9 8.58 5.58 2.92
CA PHE A 9 7.54 5.35 1.91
C PHE A 9 6.75 6.62 1.57
N PHE A 10 6.75 7.61 2.46
CA PHE A 10 5.96 8.83 2.32
C PHE A 10 6.82 9.98 1.79
N SER A 11 6.32 10.63 0.75
CA SER A 11 6.84 11.89 0.22
C SER A 11 5.74 12.95 0.27
N ASN A 12 6.09 14.24 0.34
CA ASN A 12 5.11 15.33 0.42
C ASN A 12 4.11 15.16 1.58
N VAL A 13 4.56 14.69 2.75
CA VAL A 13 3.73 14.67 3.96
C VAL A 13 3.33 16.09 4.29
N LYS A 14 2.05 16.41 4.07
CA LYS A 14 1.47 17.66 4.55
C LYS A 14 0.97 17.37 5.96
N ASN A 15 1.48 18.10 6.94
CA ASN A 15 0.83 18.23 8.24
C ASN A 15 -0.47 19.02 8.00
N ASN A 16 -1.46 18.35 7.42
CA ASN A 16 -2.62 19.00 6.85
C ASN A 16 -3.60 19.27 7.99
N SER A 17 -3.94 20.53 8.16
CA SER A 17 -4.90 21.06 9.14
C SER A 17 -6.34 20.54 9.01
N LYS A 18 -6.60 19.60 8.10
CA LYS A 18 -7.82 18.76 8.13
C LYS A 18 -7.54 17.56 9.02
N LYS A 19 -7.76 17.78 10.32
CA LYS A 19 -7.64 16.79 11.39
C LYS A 19 -8.53 15.57 11.14
N LEU A 20 -8.00 14.57 10.46
CA LEU A 20 -8.35 13.19 10.75
C LEU A 20 -7.40 12.78 11.87
N ASP A 21 -7.82 13.00 13.12
CA ASP A 21 -7.03 12.65 14.30
C ASP A 21 -7.03 11.12 14.51
N SER A 22 -8.07 10.44 14.00
CA SER A 22 -8.23 9.00 14.12
C SER A 22 -9.10 8.38 13.01
N ILE A 23 -9.02 7.05 12.88
CA ILE A 23 -9.96 6.22 12.10
C ILE A 23 -10.54 5.12 13.00
N MET A 24 -11.74 4.64 12.68
CA MET A 24 -12.30 3.44 13.31
C MET A 24 -12.10 2.22 12.43
N THR A 25 -11.69 1.11 13.04
CA THR A 25 -11.68 -0.19 12.39
C THR A 25 -13.08 -0.82 12.43
N ALA A 26 -13.30 -1.86 11.62
CA ALA A 26 -14.53 -2.65 11.66
C ALA A 26 -14.80 -3.29 13.04
N GLY A 27 -13.76 -3.47 13.87
CA GLY A 27 -13.85 -3.94 15.25
C GLY A 27 -14.21 -2.85 16.26
N SER A 28 -14.53 -1.63 15.81
CA SER A 28 -14.77 -0.45 16.66
C SER A 28 -13.54 0.02 17.45
N GLU A 29 -12.34 -0.43 17.07
CA GLU A 29 -11.10 0.11 17.64
C GLU A 29 -10.74 1.42 16.93
N GLU A 30 -10.43 2.43 17.73
CA GLU A 30 -9.96 3.73 17.24
C GLU A 30 -8.43 3.72 17.08
N LEU A 31 -7.94 4.11 15.90
CA LEU A 31 -6.52 4.19 15.59
C LEU A 31 -6.12 5.63 15.28
N SER A 32 -5.10 6.14 15.97
CA SER A 32 -4.57 7.48 15.76
C SER A 32 -3.81 7.59 14.44
N VAL A 33 -4.08 8.66 13.69
CA VAL A 33 -3.37 8.99 12.45
C VAL A 33 -2.30 10.02 12.78
N GLU A 34 -1.04 9.72 12.48
CA GLU A 34 0.09 10.63 12.74
C GLU A 34 0.42 11.53 11.56
N ALA A 35 0.12 11.08 10.33
CA ALA A 35 0.35 11.89 9.13
C ALA A 35 -0.54 11.45 7.96
N ILE A 36 -0.72 12.38 7.01
CA ILE A 36 -1.37 12.12 5.72
C ILE A 36 -0.44 12.63 4.62
N GLY A 37 -0.24 11.84 3.58
CA GLY A 37 0.69 12.20 2.52
C GLY A 37 0.53 11.40 1.24
N GLU A 38 1.50 11.57 0.35
CA GLU A 38 1.60 10.79 -0.87
C GLU A 38 2.61 9.67 -0.68
N VAL A 39 2.27 8.46 -1.13
CA VAL A 39 3.16 7.29 -1.11
C VAL A 39 3.49 6.92 -2.53
N ALA A 40 4.77 6.97 -2.87
CA ALA A 40 5.28 6.46 -4.13
C ALA A 40 5.61 4.97 -3.98
N ILE A 41 5.00 4.15 -4.82
CA ILE A 41 5.22 2.71 -4.92
C ILE A 41 5.92 2.45 -6.24
N LYS A 42 7.01 1.68 -6.19
CA LYS A 42 7.64 1.14 -7.39
C LYS A 42 7.11 -0.28 -7.60
N GLY A 43 6.56 -0.53 -8.78
CA GLY A 43 6.10 -1.86 -9.16
C GLY A 43 7.25 -2.73 -9.66
N VAL A 44 6.93 -3.98 -10.00
CA VAL A 44 7.90 -4.89 -10.63
C VAL A 44 8.33 -4.37 -12.00
N SER A 45 7.39 -3.95 -12.84
CA SER A 45 7.68 -3.39 -14.17
C SER A 45 7.40 -1.88 -14.30
N VAL A 46 6.51 -1.33 -13.46
CA VAL A 46 6.15 0.10 -13.52
C VAL A 46 7.04 0.94 -12.62
N GLU A 47 7.73 1.93 -13.20
CA GLU A 47 8.74 2.75 -12.50
C GLU A 47 8.21 3.51 -11.28
N LYS A 48 7.00 4.07 -11.34
CA LYS A 48 6.45 4.84 -10.22
C LYS A 48 4.93 4.97 -10.26
N PHE A 49 4.28 4.58 -9.17
CA PHE A 49 2.86 4.75 -8.91
C PHE A 49 2.67 5.57 -7.64
N THR A 50 1.89 6.65 -7.69
CA THR A 50 1.67 7.50 -6.52
C THR A 50 0.25 7.35 -5.98
N LEU A 51 0.16 6.88 -4.73
CA LEU A 51 -1.05 6.93 -3.92
C LEU A 51 -1.13 8.28 -3.22
N ARG A 52 -2.28 8.95 -3.34
CA ARG A 52 -2.60 10.18 -2.62
C ARG A 52 -3.48 9.87 -1.42
N ASP A 53 -3.46 10.78 -0.45
CA ASP A 53 -4.26 10.69 0.77
C ASP A 53 -3.99 9.40 1.59
N SER A 54 -2.74 8.95 1.57
CA SER A 54 -2.28 7.80 2.34
C SER A 54 -2.13 8.19 3.81
N LEU A 55 -2.66 7.38 4.71
CA LEU A 55 -2.58 7.58 6.16
C LEU A 55 -1.33 6.88 6.72
N TYR A 56 -0.60 7.56 7.60
CA TYR A 56 0.44 6.98 8.42
C TYR A 56 -0.10 6.72 9.83
N ILE A 57 -0.16 5.44 10.19
CA ILE A 57 -0.67 4.96 11.48
C ILE A 57 0.42 4.08 12.10
N PRO A 58 1.14 4.56 13.13
CA PRO A 58 2.35 3.90 13.66
C PRO A 58 2.10 2.50 14.23
N ASN A 59 0.87 2.25 14.70
CA ASN A 59 0.50 0.99 15.33
C ASN A 59 0.16 -0.12 14.33
N ILE A 60 0.03 0.20 13.03
CA ILE A 60 -0.16 -0.80 11.97
C ILE A 60 1.20 -1.19 11.41
N ARG A 61 1.64 -2.42 11.67
CA ARG A 61 2.97 -2.92 11.26
C ARG A 61 3.10 -3.19 9.75
N ASN A 62 1.98 -3.30 9.04
CA ASN A 62 1.93 -3.64 7.63
C ASN A 62 1.36 -2.48 6.81
N ASN A 63 1.90 -2.25 5.61
CA ASN A 63 1.29 -1.30 4.67
C ASN A 63 -0.02 -1.88 4.15
N LEU A 64 -1.10 -1.11 4.25
CA LEU A 64 -2.43 -1.51 3.76
C LEU A 64 -2.80 -0.63 2.57
N ILE A 65 -3.21 -1.25 1.47
CA ILE A 65 -3.72 -0.57 0.29
C ILE A 65 -5.11 -1.13 -0.01
N ALA A 66 -6.11 -0.25 -0.09
CA ALA A 66 -7.43 -0.65 -0.52
C ALA A 66 -7.41 -1.10 -1.98
N ALA A 67 -7.90 -2.31 -2.29
CA ALA A 67 -7.99 -2.80 -3.67
C ALA A 67 -8.74 -1.83 -4.60
N GLY A 68 -9.76 -1.14 -4.09
CA GLY A 68 -10.49 -0.10 -4.82
C GLY A 68 -9.63 1.11 -5.21
N ALA A 69 -8.60 1.45 -4.42
CA ALA A 69 -7.68 2.53 -4.77
C ALA A 69 -6.78 2.15 -5.97
N LEU A 70 -6.36 0.89 -6.04
CA LEU A 70 -5.64 0.34 -7.19
C LEU A 70 -6.55 0.29 -8.43
N LYS A 71 -7.77 -0.25 -8.30
CA LYS A 71 -8.75 -0.32 -9.40
C LYS A 71 -9.09 1.05 -10.00
N ARG A 72 -9.29 2.09 -9.17
CA ARG A 72 -9.56 3.46 -9.65
C ARG A 72 -8.42 4.07 -10.46
N LYS A 73 -7.22 3.53 -10.34
CA LYS A 73 -6.06 3.97 -11.11
C LYS A 73 -5.87 3.18 -12.41
N GLY A 74 -6.74 2.21 -12.70
CA GLY A 74 -6.63 1.34 -13.89
C GLY A 74 -6.00 -0.01 -13.61
N ALA A 75 -5.67 -0.32 -12.36
CA ALA A 75 -5.11 -1.63 -12.04
C ALA A 75 -6.18 -2.73 -12.15
N THR A 76 -5.81 -3.87 -12.70
CA THR A 76 -6.66 -5.06 -12.77
C THR A 76 -6.07 -6.19 -11.94
N GLU A 77 -6.94 -6.99 -11.33
CA GLU A 77 -6.55 -8.17 -10.59
C GLU A 77 -6.68 -9.37 -11.53
N VAL A 78 -5.60 -10.15 -11.65
CA VAL A 78 -5.57 -11.36 -12.48
C VAL A 78 -5.17 -12.52 -11.59
N GLN A 79 -6.10 -13.45 -11.40
CA GLN A 79 -5.86 -14.68 -10.66
C GLN A 79 -4.81 -15.54 -11.39
N ASP A 80 -3.88 -16.15 -10.64
CA ASP A 80 -2.97 -17.13 -11.20
C ASP A 80 -3.75 -18.37 -11.67
N PRO A 81 -3.60 -18.80 -12.95
CA PRO A 81 -4.36 -19.92 -13.49
C PRO A 81 -4.00 -21.27 -12.84
N ASN A 82 -2.81 -21.39 -12.25
CA ASN A 82 -2.31 -22.61 -11.63
C ASN A 82 -2.48 -22.62 -10.11
N ASP A 83 -2.76 -21.47 -9.48
CA ASP A 83 -2.86 -21.33 -8.03
C ASP A 83 -3.89 -20.27 -7.63
N GLN A 84 -5.09 -20.70 -7.30
CA GLN A 84 -6.18 -19.80 -6.88
C GLN A 84 -5.91 -19.04 -5.57
N SER A 85 -4.83 -19.36 -4.85
CA SER A 85 -4.40 -18.57 -3.70
C SER A 85 -3.58 -17.34 -4.09
N LYS A 86 -3.11 -17.24 -5.34
CA LYS A 86 -2.20 -16.18 -5.81
C LYS A 86 -2.83 -15.34 -6.91
N PHE A 87 -2.56 -14.05 -6.89
CA PHE A 87 -3.00 -13.12 -7.92
C PHE A 87 -1.90 -12.13 -8.26
N ASN A 88 -2.01 -11.53 -9.44
CA ASN A 88 -1.20 -10.41 -9.87
C ASN A 88 -2.08 -9.17 -9.97
N ILE A 89 -1.56 -8.04 -9.50
CA ILE A 89 -2.11 -6.73 -9.85
C ILE A 89 -1.38 -6.28 -11.10
N MET A 90 -2.15 -6.11 -12.17
CA MET A 90 -1.67 -5.66 -13.47
C MET A 90 -1.94 -4.18 -13.64
N PHE A 91 -1.06 -3.49 -14.36
CA PHE A 91 -1.22 -2.10 -14.78
C PHE A 91 -0.74 -1.97 -16.21
N ASP A 92 -1.55 -1.42 -17.11
CA ASP A 92 -1.23 -1.28 -18.55
C ASP A 92 -0.69 -2.56 -19.21
N GLY A 93 -1.21 -3.73 -18.79
CA GLY A 93 -0.81 -5.03 -19.33
C GLY A 93 0.45 -5.62 -18.72
N GLU A 94 1.09 -4.95 -17.75
CA GLU A 94 2.26 -5.44 -17.06
C GLU A 94 2.00 -5.75 -15.57
N ILE A 95 2.86 -6.57 -14.96
CA ILE A 95 2.73 -6.93 -13.55
C ILE A 95 3.25 -5.80 -12.67
N PHE A 96 2.36 -5.23 -11.87
CA PHE A 96 2.68 -4.20 -10.90
C PHE A 96 3.04 -4.77 -9.53
N LEU A 97 2.20 -5.67 -8.99
CA LEU A 97 2.40 -6.32 -7.69
C LEU A 97 2.01 -7.79 -7.74
N HIS A 98 2.75 -8.62 -6.99
CA HIS A 98 2.34 -9.98 -6.67
C HIS A 98 1.57 -10.00 -5.35
N GLY A 99 0.52 -10.80 -5.31
CA GLY A 99 -0.30 -10.95 -4.13
C GLY A 99 -0.80 -12.38 -3.90
N ARG A 100 -1.37 -12.58 -2.73
CA ARG A 100 -2.03 -13.82 -2.33
C ARG A 100 -3.24 -13.55 -1.45
N TYR A 101 -4.19 -14.46 -1.46
CA TYR A 101 -5.28 -14.45 -0.49
C TYR A 101 -4.87 -15.19 0.77
N VAL A 102 -5.08 -14.56 1.92
CA VAL A 102 -4.94 -15.19 3.24
C VAL A 102 -6.19 -14.86 4.03
N ASN A 103 -6.98 -15.87 4.41
CA ASN A 103 -8.24 -15.68 5.13
C ASN A 103 -9.18 -14.66 4.45
N ASN A 104 -9.34 -14.76 3.13
CA ASN A 104 -10.12 -13.82 2.29
C ASN A 104 -9.57 -12.38 2.23
N LEU A 105 -8.37 -12.13 2.76
CA LEU A 105 -7.69 -10.84 2.63
C LEU A 105 -6.68 -10.87 1.49
N MET A 106 -6.70 -9.82 0.67
CA MET A 106 -5.67 -9.59 -0.33
C MET A 106 -4.38 -9.10 0.35
N VAL A 107 -3.32 -9.89 0.26
CA VAL A 107 -2.01 -9.54 0.79
C VAL A 107 -1.07 -9.32 -0.39
N VAL A 108 -0.61 -8.08 -0.56
CA VAL A 108 0.42 -7.71 -1.54
C VAL A 108 1.73 -7.45 -0.81
N LYS A 109 2.84 -7.97 -1.36
CA LYS A 109 4.17 -7.62 -0.86
C LYS A 109 4.70 -6.46 -1.69
N ILE A 110 4.97 -5.34 -1.04
CA ILE A 110 5.62 -4.20 -1.67
C ILE A 110 7.07 -4.26 -1.24
N ASP A 111 7.97 -4.62 -2.16
CA ASP A 111 9.39 -4.48 -1.89
C ASP A 111 9.74 -2.98 -1.91
N PRO A 112 10.37 -2.45 -0.85
CA PRO A 112 10.73 -1.04 -0.82
C PRO A 112 11.72 -0.73 -1.94
N HIS A 113 11.49 0.37 -2.65
CA HIS A 113 12.53 0.92 -3.51
C HIS A 113 13.65 1.44 -2.61
N THR A 114 14.82 0.80 -2.65
CA THR A 114 16.05 1.41 -2.16
C THR A 114 16.42 2.52 -3.14
N THR A 115 16.31 3.77 -2.71
CA THR A 115 17.11 4.83 -3.30
C THR A 115 18.53 4.60 -2.84
N ASP A 116 19.41 4.25 -3.77
CA ASP A 116 20.87 4.33 -3.57
C ASP A 116 21.28 5.79 -3.28
#